data_AF-G3BMQ4-F1
#
_entry.id   AF-G3BMQ4-F1
#
_cell.length_a   1.000
_cell.length_b   1.000
_cell.length_c   1.000
_cell.angle_alpha   90.00
_cell.angle_beta   90.00
_cell.angle_gamma   90.00
#
_symmetry.space_group_name_H-M   'P 1'
#
loop_
_entity.id
_entity.type
_entity.pdbx_description
1 polymer ?
#
loop_
_entity_poly.entity_id
_entity_poly.type
_entity_poly.pdbx_seq_one_letter_code
_entity_poly.pdbx_strand_id
1 'polypeptide(L)' 'MVNAYRKISINKLEFRVPNAPIHERIQLRIIPEKESGLSEVRFWYKDQFLGTQIVKNSDLNIVQF' A
#
# COMPACT_ATOMS: atom_id res chain seq x y z
N MET A 1 -18.77 -9.55 -12.95
CA MET A 1 -17.68 -9.56 -11.95
C MET A 1 -17.36 -8.11 -11.62
N VAL A 2 -17.66 -7.65 -10.41
CA VAL A 2 -17.24 -6.31 -9.96
C VAL A 2 -15.76 -6.40 -9.62
N ASN A 3 -14.92 -5.74 -10.43
CA ASN A 3 -13.49 -5.66 -10.17
C ASN A 3 -13.31 -4.70 -8.99
N ALA A 4 -13.18 -5.25 -7.79
CA ALA A 4 -13.14 -4.48 -6.55
C ALA A 4 -11.81 -3.74 -6.46
N TYR A 5 -11.80 -2.54 -7.04
CA TYR A 5 -10.66 -1.67 -7.06
C TYR A 5 -10.78 -0.64 -5.95
N ARG A 6 -9.95 -0.77 -4.92
CA ARG A 6 -9.90 0.22 -3.85
C ARG A 6 -8.75 1.16 -4.10
N LYS A 7 -9.08 2.45 -4.22
CA LYS A 7 -8.12 3.54 -4.11
C LYS A 7 -7.91 3.84 -2.62
N ILE A 8 -6.68 3.67 -2.15
CA ILE A 8 -6.26 4.10 -0.82
C ILE A 8 -5.36 5.31 -1.00
N SER A 9 -5.68 6.40 -0.31
CA SER A 9 -4.89 7.64 -0.39
C SER A 9 -4.10 7.83 0.91
N ILE A 10 -2.76 7.86 0.82
CA ILE A 10 -1.85 8.22 1.94
C ILE A 10 -0.99 9.38 1.47
N ASN A 11 -1.03 10.53 2.15
CA ASN A 11 -0.15 11.67 1.86
C ASN A 11 -0.08 12.07 0.36
N LYS A 12 -1.20 11.92 -0.37
CA LYS A 12 -1.41 12.13 -1.82
C LYS A 12 -1.01 10.95 -2.74
N LEU A 13 -0.41 9.89 -2.23
CA LEU A 13 -0.21 8.65 -2.97
C LEU A 13 -1.49 7.85 -3.07
N GLU A 14 -1.80 7.38 -4.27
CA GLU A 14 -3.00 6.60 -4.56
C GLU A 14 -2.61 5.15 -4.84
N PHE A 15 -2.84 4.28 -3.87
CA PHE A 15 -2.60 2.85 -4.02
C PHE A 15 -3.80 2.17 -4.62
N ARG A 16 -3.49 1.34 -5.60
CA ARG A 16 -4.44 0.58 -6.40
C ARG A 16 -4.38 -0.87 -5.95
N VAL A 17 -5.33 -1.31 -5.14
CA VAL A 17 -5.30 -2.67 -4.57
C VAL A 17 -6.22 -3.59 -5.38
N PRO A 18 -5.67 -4.51 -6.19
CA PRO A 18 -6.48 -5.48 -6.92
C PRO A 18 -7.10 -6.49 -5.94
N ASN A 19 -8.32 -6.95 -6.24
CA ASN A 19 -9.05 -7.95 -5.46
C ASN A 19 -9.25 -7.57 -3.98
N ALA A 20 -9.27 -6.27 -3.67
CA ALA A 20 -9.51 -5.83 -2.30
C ALA A 20 -10.96 -6.15 -1.92
N PRO A 21 -11.19 -6.79 -0.76
CA PRO A 21 -12.53 -7.13 -0.32
C PRO A 21 -13.40 -5.86 -0.16
N ILE A 22 -14.65 -5.96 -0.62
CA ILE A 22 -15.61 -4.86 -0.58
C ILE A 22 -16.09 -4.67 0.86
N HIS A 23 -16.19 -3.42 1.31
CA HIS A 23 -16.51 -2.95 2.67
C HIS A 23 -15.59 -3.41 3.81
N GLU A 24 -14.47 -4.05 3.49
CA GLU A 24 -13.58 -4.64 4.49
C GLU A 24 -12.31 -3.81 4.68
N ARG A 25 -11.74 -3.89 5.88
CA ARG A 25 -10.46 -3.26 6.20
C ARG A 25 -9.32 -4.17 5.74
N ILE A 26 -8.34 -3.59 5.06
CA ILE A 26 -7.10 -4.29 4.71
C ILE A 26 -5.95 -3.73 5.54
N GLN A 27 -4.94 -4.56 5.77
CA GLN A 27 -3.71 -4.16 6.45
C GLN A 27 -2.70 -3.68 5.42
N LEU A 28 -2.05 -2.57 5.75
CA LEU A 28 -0.95 -1.99 4.99
C LEU A 28 0.34 -2.18 5.79
N ARG A 29 1.36 -2.75 5.16
CA ARG A 29 2.68 -2.90 5.77
C ARG A 29 3.69 -2.19 4.90
N ILE A 30 4.40 -1.23 5.47
CA ILE A 30 5.34 -0.39 4.73
C ILE A 30 6.74 -0.73 5.21
N ILE A 31 7.60 -1.13 4.28
CA ILE A 31 8.98 -1.51 4.54
C ILE A 31 9.86 -0.50 3.80
N PRO A 32 10.42 0.50 4.51
CA PRO A 32 11.33 1.45 3.90
C PRO A 32 12.68 0.80 3.60
N GLU A 33 13.12 0.87 2.35
CA GLU A 33 14.47 0.55 1.92
C GLU A 33 15.32 1.82 2.07
N LYS A 34 16.24 1.79 3.04
CA LYS A 34 17.04 2.97 3.43
C LYS A 34 18.04 3.39 2.36
N GLU A 35 18.53 2.45 1.56
CA GLU A 35 19.61 2.70 0.60
C GLU A 35 19.10 3.30 -0.72
N SER A 36 17.95 2.86 -1.21
CA SER A 36 17.37 3.33 -2.48
C SER A 36 16.47 4.56 -2.33
N GLY A 37 16.05 4.88 -1.10
CA GLY A 37 15.02 5.89 -0.86
C GLY A 37 13.62 5.46 -1.30
N LEU A 38 13.41 4.17 -1.55
CA LEU A 38 12.12 3.58 -1.88
C LEU A 38 11.54 2.82 -0.68
N SER A 39 10.23 2.66 -0.68
CA SER A 39 9.50 1.87 0.30
C SER A 39 8.64 0.87 -0.44
N GLU A 40 8.63 -0.35 0.09
CA GLU A 40 7.72 -1.38 -0.36
C GLU A 40 6.45 -1.35 0.50
N VAL A 41 5.30 -1.10 -0.13
CA VAL A 41 3.98 -1.12 0.50
C VAL A 41 3.27 -2.41 0.14
N ARG A 42 3.07 -3.27 1.13
CA ARG A 42 2.40 -4.57 1.01
C ARG A 42 0.96 -4.51 1.50
N PHE A 43 0.05 -5.10 0.73
CA PHE A 43 -1.37 -5.17 1.03
C PHE A 43 -1.74 -6.57 1.52
N TRP A 44 -2.41 -6.64 2.67
CA TRP A 44 -2.82 -7.90 3.30
C TRP A 44 -4.29 -7.86 3.71
N TYR A 45 -4.97 -9.00 3.61
CA TYR A 45 -6.33 -9.15 4.11
C TYR A 45 -6.54 -10.56 4.67
N LYS A 46 -6.91 -10.68 5.96
CA LYS A 46 -7.12 -11.97 6.63
C LYS A 46 -5.98 -12.97 6.33
N ASP A 47 -4.75 -12.51 6.54
CA ASP A 47 -3.50 -13.25 6.26
C ASP A 47 -3.23 -13.60 4.79
N GLN A 48 -4.07 -13.16 3.86
CA GLN A 48 -3.85 -13.27 2.43
C GLN A 48 -3.06 -12.06 1.91
N PHE A 49 -1.95 -12.33 1.23
CA PHE A 49 -1.20 -11.31 0.50
C PHE A 49 -1.97 -10.92 -0.76
N LEU A 50 -2.31 -9.63 -0.88
CA LEU A 50 -3.05 -9.08 -2.02
C LEU A 50 -2.13 -8.46 -3.08
N GLY A 51 -0.91 -8.08 -2.69
CA GLY A 51 0.09 -7.53 -3.60
C GLY A 51 1.03 -6.53 -2.93
N THR A 52 1.90 -5.94 -3.74
CA THR A 52 2.88 -4.95 -3.32
C THR A 52 2.99 -3.80 -4.31
N GLN A 53 3.34 -2.61 -3.83
CA GLN A 53 3.65 -1.44 -4.62
C GLN A 53 4.89 -0.75 -4.05
N ILE A 54 5.82 -0.39 -4.94
CA ILE A 54 7.01 0.37 -4.57
C ILE A 54 6.70 1.85 -4.77
N VAL A 55 7.01 2.65 -3.76
CA VAL A 55 6.80 4.10 -3.75
C VAL A 55 8.01 4.81 -3.14
N LYS A 56 8.21 6.07 -3.45
CA LYS A 56 9.32 6.83 -2.88
C LYS A 56 9.04 7.16 -1.41
N ASN A 57 10.09 7.12 -0.59
CA ASN A 57 9.99 7.48 0.83
C ASN A 57 9.51 8.92 1.01
N SER A 58 9.92 9.83 0.11
CA SER A 58 9.49 11.23 0.08
C SER A 58 7.97 11.40 -0.06
N ASP A 59 7.35 10.55 -0.87
CA ASP A 59 5.92 10.66 -1.21
C ASP A 59 5.04 10.08 -0.11
N LEU A 60 5.60 9.11 0.62
CA LEU A 60 4.97 8.44 1.73
C LEU A 60 4.98 9.29 3.02
N ASN A 61 5.94 10.21 3.18
CA ASN A 61 6.04 11.16 4.32
C ASN A 61 5.78 10.50 5.70
N ILE A 62 6.30 9.28 5.89
CA ILE A 62 6.06 8.46 7.10
C ILE A 62 7.27 8.48 8.02
N VAL A 63 8.40 9.02 7.58
CA VAL A 63 9.60 9.13 8.40
C VAL A 63 10.30 10.45 8.09
N GLN A 64 10.13 11.43 8.98
CA GLN A 64 11.18 12.41 9.24
C GLN A 64 12.20 11.68 10.12
N PHE A 65 13.41 11.49 9.59
CA PHE A 65 14.55 11.00 10.38
C PHE A 65 15.13 12.14 11.20
#